data_AF-A0A428W0G4-F1
#
_entry.id   AF-A0A428W0G4-F1
#
_cell.length_a   1.000
_cell.length_b   1.000
_cell.length_c   1.000
_cell.angle_alpha   90.00
_cell.angle_beta   90.00
_cell.angle_gamma   90.00
#
_symmetry.space_group_name_H-M   'P 1'
#
loop_
_entity.id
_entity.type
_entity.pdbx_description
1 polymer ?
#
loop_
_entity_poly.entity_id
_entity_poly.type
_entity_poly.pdbx_seq_one_letter_code
_entity_poly.pdbx_strand_id
1 'polypeptide(L)'
;MVPSTGRLTEEPRGSASDTAGVVVFGCCAAWALITSAGRDARPEGMLLALLAVAAGYAFGRIGGALLPVAVPAAAALAGAFAALAAPGSLPGAVVMVPPGHGGAEAAQLALAAGSACCAAWAARRTGTRTVLRLAAAGTAVAALLLGSPVGCAVIVVVLLCSAAVAPARRRAPVLAGCALAAALVAGGTLATAGGALPEGLSATVEGRLTEHRVLLWRDALGLAAERPVLGVGPDGFGALSETVRNTPGSDGKPHSAPLQLASEQGLPGVALLGAAFCWTLVALGRSPRSTPVVLTAGASLTVLAALAGVGNALSFPQVTVAAGLLAGVATSRPLTYGTAPGPAAAAAPDGALPAVHREGDGMPAEGAPGS
;
A
#
# COMPACT_ATOMS: atom_id res chain seq x y z
N MET A 1 -53.17 10.94 10.54
CA MET A 1 -52.02 10.05 10.27
C MET A 1 -51.02 10.83 9.44
N VAL A 2 -49.90 11.21 10.05
CA VAL A 2 -48.80 11.94 9.40
C VAL A 2 -47.85 10.89 8.81
N PRO A 3 -47.43 11.00 7.53
CA PRO A 3 -46.41 10.11 7.00
C PRO A 3 -45.07 10.51 7.61
N SER A 4 -44.42 9.59 8.32
CA SER A 4 -43.04 9.78 8.76
C SER A 4 -42.14 9.84 7.53
N THR A 5 -41.65 11.02 7.20
CA THR A 5 -40.49 11.19 6.31
C THR A 5 -39.28 10.57 6.99
N GLY A 6 -39.02 9.30 6.68
CA GLY A 6 -37.78 8.63 7.04
C GLY A 6 -36.62 9.40 6.41
N ARG A 7 -35.77 9.99 7.25
CA ARG A 7 -34.48 10.54 6.84
C ARG A 7 -33.63 9.41 6.28
N LEU A 8 -33.60 9.29 4.96
CA LEU A 8 -32.49 8.66 4.24
C LEU A 8 -31.34 9.67 4.20
N THR A 9 -30.61 9.79 5.30
CA THR A 9 -29.29 10.43 5.31
C THR A 9 -28.28 9.47 5.92
N GLU A 10 -28.19 8.26 5.36
CA GLU A 10 -26.92 7.55 5.38
C GLU A 10 -26.05 8.16 4.27
N GLU A 11 -25.41 9.28 4.61
CA GLU A 11 -24.26 9.77 3.85
C GLU A 11 -23.31 8.59 3.59
N PRO A 12 -22.98 8.27 2.33
CA PRO A 12 -22.19 7.11 2.01
C PRO A 12 -20.79 7.33 2.60
N ARG A 13 -20.48 6.66 3.73
CA ARG A 13 -19.18 6.69 4.44
C ARG A 13 -17.94 6.46 3.56
N GLY A 14 -18.12 6.05 2.29
CA GLY A 14 -17.06 5.98 1.28
C GLY A 14 -16.65 7.35 0.70
N SER A 15 -17.59 8.29 0.58
CA SER A 15 -17.36 9.61 -0.01
C SER A 15 -16.33 10.41 0.77
N ALA A 16 -16.48 10.48 2.09
CA ALA A 16 -15.59 11.27 2.95
C ALA A 16 -14.11 10.83 2.90
N SER A 17 -13.84 9.52 2.76
CA SER A 17 -12.46 9.02 2.66
C SER A 17 -11.82 9.39 1.32
N ASP A 18 -12.60 9.35 0.23
CA ASP A 18 -12.12 9.69 -1.11
C ASP A 18 -11.88 11.20 -1.21
N THR A 19 -12.79 12.02 -0.65
CA THR A 19 -12.62 13.47 -0.52
C THR A 19 -11.36 13.84 0.25
N ALA A 20 -11.10 13.19 1.40
CA ALA A 20 -9.89 13.45 2.18
C ALA A 20 -8.61 13.14 1.37
N GLY A 21 -8.63 12.10 0.54
CA GLY A 21 -7.51 11.76 -0.33
C GLY A 21 -7.26 12.85 -1.37
N VAL A 22 -8.31 13.28 -2.06
CA VAL A 22 -8.24 14.39 -3.05
C VAL A 22 -7.68 15.66 -2.40
N VAL A 23 -8.13 16.00 -1.20
CA VAL A 23 -7.61 17.16 -0.45
C VAL A 23 -6.12 17.00 -0.16
N VAL A 24 -5.69 15.85 0.36
CA VAL A 24 -4.26 15.61 0.67
C VAL A 24 -3.39 15.69 -0.59
N PHE A 25 -3.76 15.02 -1.69
CA PHE A 25 -3.01 15.10 -2.95
C PHE A 25 -3.03 16.52 -3.55
N GLY A 26 -4.16 17.23 -3.45
CA GLY A 26 -4.28 18.63 -3.84
C GLY A 26 -3.35 19.53 -3.03
N CYS A 27 -3.26 19.33 -1.72
CA CYS A 27 -2.31 20.04 -0.86
C CYS A 27 -0.86 19.70 -1.21
N CYS A 28 -0.52 18.44 -1.50
CA CYS A 28 0.82 18.07 -1.97
C CYS A 28 1.19 18.81 -3.27
N ALA A 29 0.28 18.83 -4.25
CA ALA A 29 0.52 19.51 -5.53
C ALA A 29 0.64 21.03 -5.35
N ALA A 30 -0.28 21.64 -4.60
CA ALA A 30 -0.23 23.07 -4.29
C ALA A 30 1.05 23.45 -3.54
N TRP A 31 1.47 22.64 -2.57
CA TRP A 31 2.70 22.90 -1.82
C TRP A 31 3.96 22.77 -2.67
N ALA A 32 4.02 21.79 -3.57
CA ALA A 32 5.12 21.68 -4.53
C ALA A 32 5.22 22.93 -5.45
N LEU A 33 4.08 23.47 -5.87
CA LEU A 33 4.03 24.71 -6.67
C LEU A 33 4.41 25.95 -5.85
N ILE A 34 3.98 26.04 -4.59
CA ILE A 34 4.36 27.13 -3.68
C ILE A 34 5.87 27.12 -3.40
N THR A 35 6.44 25.93 -3.19
CA THR A 35 7.88 25.78 -2.95
C THR A 35 8.72 25.96 -4.22
N SER A 36 8.13 25.87 -5.42
CA SER A 36 8.82 26.22 -6.67
C SER A 36 8.68 27.69 -7.09
N ALA A 37 7.64 28.40 -6.61
CA ALA A 37 7.34 29.76 -7.07
C ALA A 37 8.52 30.73 -6.84
N GLY A 38 8.97 31.38 -7.93
CA GLY A 38 10.05 32.37 -7.90
C GLY A 38 11.45 31.79 -7.66
N ARG A 39 11.65 30.49 -7.87
CA ARG A 39 12.95 29.79 -7.72
C ARG A 39 13.26 28.97 -8.97
N ASP A 40 14.54 28.62 -9.16
CA ASP A 40 14.99 27.67 -10.19
C ASP A 40 14.69 26.21 -9.80
N ALA A 41 13.49 25.96 -9.28
CA ALA A 41 13.04 24.65 -8.79
C ALA A 41 12.14 23.96 -9.80
N ARG A 42 12.20 22.63 -9.85
CA ARG A 42 11.54 21.79 -10.86
C ARG A 42 10.48 20.88 -10.23
N PRO A 43 9.21 21.32 -10.11
CA PRO A 43 8.17 20.54 -9.46
C PRO A 43 7.65 19.37 -10.32
N GLU A 44 8.04 19.28 -11.60
CA GLU A 44 7.49 18.35 -12.58
C GLU A 44 7.61 16.90 -12.12
N GLY A 45 8.77 16.50 -11.59
CA GLY A 45 9.00 15.13 -11.11
C GLY A 45 8.04 14.75 -9.97
N MET A 46 7.81 15.66 -9.03
CA MET A 46 6.88 15.46 -7.92
C MET A 46 5.43 15.40 -8.41
N LEU A 47 5.04 16.31 -9.30
CA LEU A 47 3.69 16.32 -9.87
C LEU A 47 3.39 15.05 -10.68
N LEU A 48 4.37 14.55 -11.44
CA LEU A 48 4.26 13.28 -12.16
C LEU A 48 4.15 12.09 -11.19
N ALA A 49 4.90 12.10 -10.08
CA ALA A 49 4.77 11.08 -9.04
C ALA A 49 3.37 11.11 -8.38
N LEU A 50 2.85 12.29 -8.05
CA LEU A 50 1.48 12.43 -7.50
C LEU A 50 0.42 11.95 -8.49
N LEU A 51 0.56 12.31 -9.77
CA LEU A 51 -0.31 11.83 -10.85
C LEU A 51 -0.24 10.30 -10.99
N ALA A 52 0.96 9.72 -10.93
CA ALA A 52 1.18 8.28 -10.99
C ALA A 52 0.50 7.54 -9.83
N VAL A 53 0.63 8.03 -8.59
CA VAL A 53 -0.08 7.47 -7.43
C VAL A 53 -1.60 7.58 -7.62
N ALA A 54 -2.10 8.75 -8.01
CA ALA A 54 -3.54 8.98 -8.17
C ALA A 54 -4.15 8.11 -9.29
N ALA A 55 -3.47 8.01 -10.44
CA ALA A 55 -3.88 7.15 -11.55
C ALA A 55 -3.85 5.67 -11.17
N GLY A 56 -2.78 5.23 -10.50
CA GLY A 56 -2.67 3.89 -9.95
C GLY A 56 -3.83 3.59 -8.99
N TYR A 57 -4.11 4.51 -8.06
CA TYR A 57 -5.21 4.38 -7.09
C TYR A 57 -6.58 4.27 -7.76
N ALA A 58 -6.87 5.14 -8.73
CA ALA A 58 -8.12 5.08 -9.48
C ALA A 58 -8.26 3.76 -10.26
N PHE A 59 -7.22 3.35 -10.99
CA PHE A 59 -7.22 2.10 -11.75
C PHE A 59 -7.36 0.89 -10.84
N GLY A 60 -6.63 0.87 -9.72
CA GLY A 60 -6.73 -0.19 -8.71
C GLY A 60 -8.12 -0.27 -8.10
N ARG A 61 -8.79 0.87 -7.88
CA ARG A 61 -10.17 0.89 -7.37
C ARG A 61 -11.17 0.34 -8.37
N ILE A 62 -11.13 0.82 -9.60
CA ILE A 62 -12.05 0.40 -10.68
C ILE A 62 -11.80 -1.08 -10.99
N GLY A 63 -10.55 -1.44 -11.26
CA GLY A 63 -10.15 -2.81 -11.58
C GLY A 63 -10.40 -3.78 -10.42
N GLY A 64 -10.11 -3.37 -9.18
CA GLY A 64 -10.38 -4.17 -7.99
C GLY A 64 -11.88 -4.41 -7.78
N ALA A 65 -12.74 -3.42 -8.09
CA ALA A 65 -14.18 -3.57 -7.99
C ALA A 65 -14.74 -4.59 -9.01
N LEU A 66 -14.21 -4.57 -10.23
CA LEU A 66 -14.65 -5.44 -11.34
C LEU A 66 -14.05 -6.86 -11.26
N LEU A 67 -12.75 -6.94 -10.99
CA LEU A 67 -11.93 -8.15 -11.10
C LEU A 67 -11.02 -8.31 -9.88
N PRO A 68 -11.59 -8.65 -8.69
CA PRO A 68 -10.88 -8.60 -7.42
C PRO A 68 -9.70 -9.57 -7.28
N VAL A 69 -9.58 -10.55 -8.19
CA VAL A 69 -8.48 -11.51 -8.25
C VAL A 69 -7.55 -11.21 -9.43
N ALA A 70 -8.11 -10.97 -10.63
CA ALA A 70 -7.30 -10.85 -11.84
C ALA A 70 -6.47 -9.57 -11.86
N VAL A 71 -7.00 -8.43 -11.40
CA VAL A 71 -6.26 -7.16 -11.37
C VAL A 71 -5.05 -7.20 -10.43
N PRO A 72 -5.16 -7.61 -9.15
CA PRO A 72 -3.98 -7.76 -8.30
C PRO A 72 -3.02 -8.86 -8.77
N ALA A 73 -3.51 -9.93 -9.42
CA ALA A 73 -2.62 -10.94 -10.02
C ALA A 73 -1.83 -10.38 -11.21
N ALA A 74 -2.49 -9.63 -12.10
CA ALA A 74 -1.83 -8.96 -13.23
C ALA A 74 -0.82 -7.91 -12.75
N ALA A 75 -1.17 -7.13 -11.72
CA ALA A 75 -0.27 -6.17 -11.10
C ALA A 75 0.95 -6.86 -10.47
N ALA A 76 0.77 -8.03 -9.84
CA ALA A 76 1.88 -8.82 -9.32
C ALA A 76 2.83 -9.29 -10.42
N LEU A 77 2.29 -9.81 -11.52
CA LEU A 77 3.09 -10.26 -12.66
C LEU A 77 3.82 -9.09 -13.34
N ALA A 78 3.13 -7.98 -13.58
CA ALA A 78 3.73 -6.78 -14.17
C ALA A 78 4.83 -6.20 -13.26
N GLY A 79 4.60 -6.17 -11.95
CA GLY A 79 5.59 -5.69 -10.97
C GLY A 79 6.82 -6.59 -10.90
N ALA A 80 6.63 -7.91 -10.83
CA ALA A 80 7.72 -8.87 -10.86
C ALA A 80 8.50 -8.79 -12.17
N PHE A 81 7.82 -8.73 -13.31
CA PHE A 81 8.47 -8.58 -14.61
C PHE A 81 9.27 -7.28 -14.69
N ALA A 82 8.71 -6.15 -14.27
CA ALA A 82 9.41 -4.86 -14.27
C ALA A 82 10.66 -4.87 -13.39
N ALA A 83 10.64 -5.57 -12.26
CA ALA A 83 11.81 -5.71 -11.39
C ALA A 83 12.87 -6.65 -11.99
N LEU A 84 12.47 -7.78 -12.58
CA LEU A 84 13.38 -8.80 -13.09
C LEU A 84 13.95 -8.47 -14.48
N ALA A 85 13.22 -7.68 -15.28
CA ALA A 85 13.66 -7.21 -16.59
C ALA A 85 14.54 -5.95 -16.53
N ALA A 86 14.81 -5.44 -15.32
CA ALA A 86 15.68 -4.28 -15.15
C ALA A 86 17.10 -4.63 -15.65
N PRO A 87 17.76 -3.73 -16.42
CA PRO A 87 19.06 -4.01 -17.05
C PRO A 87 20.17 -4.47 -16.10
N GLY A 88 20.08 -4.13 -14.80
CA GLY A 88 21.02 -4.57 -13.77
C GLY A 88 20.90 -6.04 -13.35
N SER A 89 19.85 -6.75 -13.79
CA SER A 89 19.58 -8.15 -13.43
C SER A 89 20.19 -9.18 -14.41
N LEU A 90 20.84 -8.75 -15.49
CA LEU A 90 21.43 -9.66 -16.48
C LEU A 90 22.88 -10.05 -16.09
N PRO A 91 23.20 -11.35 -15.92
CA PRO A 91 24.55 -11.81 -15.64
C PRO A 91 25.51 -11.36 -16.75
N GLY A 92 26.50 -10.52 -16.41
CA GLY A 92 27.55 -10.06 -17.33
C GLY A 92 27.45 -8.62 -17.82
N ALA A 93 26.41 -7.86 -17.46
CA ALA A 93 26.36 -6.43 -17.74
C ALA A 93 27.26 -5.68 -16.74
N VAL A 94 28.49 -5.33 -17.15
CA VAL A 94 29.41 -4.41 -16.43
C VAL A 94 28.93 -2.96 -16.58
N VAL A 95 27.62 -2.74 -16.47
CA VAL A 95 27.06 -1.39 -16.39
C VAL A 95 27.02 -1.06 -14.91
N MET A 96 27.77 -0.04 -14.51
CA MET A 96 27.67 0.57 -13.18
C MET A 96 26.18 0.86 -12.90
N VAL A 97 25.55 0.03 -12.07
CA VAL A 97 24.13 0.20 -11.75
C VAL A 97 23.99 1.56 -11.05
N PRO A 98 23.19 2.49 -11.60
CA PRO A 98 23.09 3.81 -11.01
C PRO A 98 22.62 3.67 -9.55
N PRO A 99 23.28 4.39 -8.61
CA PRO A 99 22.93 4.32 -7.19
C PRO A 99 21.42 4.58 -6.99
N GLY A 100 20.75 3.68 -6.28
CA GLY A 100 19.30 3.75 -5.99
C GLY A 100 18.40 2.75 -6.72
N HIS A 101 18.85 2.13 -7.82
CA HIS A 101 18.02 1.15 -8.56
C HIS A 101 17.61 -0.07 -7.72
N GLY A 102 18.54 -0.63 -6.92
CA GLY A 102 18.22 -1.80 -6.08
C GLY A 102 17.12 -1.54 -5.04
N GLY A 103 16.98 -0.30 -4.55
CA GLY A 103 15.89 0.06 -3.64
C GLY A 103 14.53 0.13 -4.34
N ALA A 104 14.50 0.63 -5.57
CA ALA A 104 13.30 0.67 -6.39
C ALA A 104 12.85 -0.74 -6.82
N GLU A 105 13.77 -1.61 -7.20
CA GLU A 105 13.51 -3.02 -7.51
C GLU A 105 12.94 -3.76 -6.29
N ALA A 106 13.57 -3.60 -5.11
CA ALA A 106 13.06 -4.19 -3.88
C ALA A 106 11.65 -3.68 -3.52
N ALA A 107 11.40 -2.39 -3.69
CA ALA A 107 10.08 -1.79 -3.47
C ALA A 107 9.04 -2.36 -4.45
N GLN A 108 9.40 -2.48 -5.73
CA GLN A 108 8.53 -3.05 -6.76
C GLN A 108 8.21 -4.53 -6.46
N LEU A 109 9.19 -5.31 -6.03
CA LEU A 109 9.02 -6.70 -5.61
C LEU A 109 8.12 -6.82 -4.36
N ALA A 110 8.26 -5.92 -3.38
CA ALA A 110 7.39 -5.90 -2.20
C ALA A 110 5.92 -5.61 -2.56
N LEU A 111 5.68 -4.68 -3.49
CA LEU A 111 4.35 -4.35 -4.00
C LEU A 111 3.77 -5.49 -4.87
N ALA A 112 4.61 -6.15 -5.67
CA ALA A 112 4.22 -7.33 -6.45
C ALA A 112 3.80 -8.49 -5.53
N ALA A 113 4.61 -8.80 -4.51
CA ALA A 113 4.28 -9.82 -3.50
C ALA A 113 3.00 -9.48 -2.72
N GLY A 114 2.82 -8.21 -2.36
CA GLY A 114 1.60 -7.70 -1.72
C GLY A 114 0.37 -7.91 -2.59
N SER A 115 0.49 -7.59 -3.88
CA SER A 115 -0.57 -7.77 -4.88
C SER A 115 -0.91 -9.25 -5.07
N ALA A 116 0.09 -10.13 -5.19
CA ALA A 116 -0.12 -11.59 -5.29
C ALA A 116 -0.82 -12.16 -4.05
N CYS A 117 -0.42 -11.71 -2.86
CA CYS A 117 -1.06 -12.09 -1.61
C CYS A 117 -2.51 -11.58 -1.52
N CYS A 118 -2.78 -10.34 -1.93
CA CYS A 118 -4.13 -9.80 -2.00
C CYS A 118 -5.01 -10.59 -2.99
N ALA A 119 -4.47 -10.96 -4.16
CA ALA A 119 -5.15 -11.83 -5.12
C ALA A 119 -5.44 -13.22 -4.52
N ALA A 120 -4.48 -13.81 -3.79
CA ALA A 120 -4.64 -15.10 -3.14
C ALA A 120 -5.74 -15.07 -2.07
N TRP A 121 -5.81 -14.01 -1.26
CA TRP A 121 -6.88 -13.84 -0.27
C TRP A 121 -8.25 -13.57 -0.89
N ALA A 122 -8.29 -12.93 -2.07
CA ALA A 122 -9.53 -12.67 -2.81
C ALA A 122 -10.04 -13.91 -3.59
N ALA A 123 -9.17 -14.87 -3.92
CA ALA A 123 -9.56 -16.05 -4.69
C ALA A 123 -10.46 -17.00 -3.87
N ARG A 124 -11.47 -17.59 -4.53
CA ARG A 124 -12.39 -18.56 -3.90
C ARG A 124 -11.85 -19.99 -3.89
N ARG A 125 -11.13 -20.40 -4.93
CA ARG A 125 -10.59 -21.76 -5.10
C ARG A 125 -9.25 -21.90 -4.40
N THR A 126 -9.10 -22.91 -3.56
CA THR A 126 -7.85 -23.21 -2.83
C THR A 126 -6.66 -23.36 -3.77
N GLY A 127 -6.82 -24.03 -4.91
CA GLY A 127 -5.76 -24.19 -5.91
C GLY A 127 -5.21 -22.84 -6.42
N THR A 128 -6.09 -21.89 -6.76
CA THR A 128 -5.68 -20.55 -7.20
C THR A 128 -4.93 -19.80 -6.10
N ARG A 129 -5.34 -19.94 -4.83
CA ARG A 129 -4.63 -19.35 -3.70
C ARG A 129 -3.20 -19.89 -3.59
N THR A 130 -3.05 -21.20 -3.70
CA THR A 130 -1.75 -21.88 -3.64
C THR A 130 -0.86 -21.44 -4.79
N VAL A 131 -1.36 -21.42 -6.02
CA VAL A 131 -0.60 -20.97 -7.20
C VAL A 131 -0.10 -19.54 -7.02
N LEU A 132 -0.94 -18.61 -6.54
CA LEU A 132 -0.54 -17.22 -6.33
C LEU A 132 0.51 -17.05 -5.22
N ARG A 133 0.42 -17.83 -4.14
CA ARG A 133 1.44 -17.84 -3.07
C ARG A 133 2.75 -18.45 -3.55
N LEU A 134 2.69 -19.54 -4.32
CA LEU A 134 3.85 -20.17 -4.93
C LEU A 134 4.51 -19.25 -5.95
N ALA A 135 3.74 -18.49 -6.74
CA ALA A 135 4.28 -17.49 -7.65
C ALA A 135 5.06 -16.40 -6.87
N ALA A 136 4.51 -15.88 -5.77
CA ALA A 136 5.21 -14.93 -4.92
C ALA A 136 6.48 -15.53 -4.28
N ALA A 137 6.43 -16.78 -3.80
CA ALA A 137 7.62 -17.47 -3.30
C ALA A 137 8.67 -17.69 -4.41
N GLY A 138 8.22 -18.06 -5.61
CA GLY A 138 9.07 -18.21 -6.79
C GLY A 138 9.76 -16.90 -7.17
N THR A 139 9.08 -15.76 -7.07
CA THR A 139 9.70 -14.45 -7.28
C THR A 139 10.78 -14.13 -6.24
N ALA A 140 10.65 -14.59 -4.99
CA ALA A 140 11.70 -14.43 -3.98
C ALA A 140 12.95 -15.24 -4.33
N VAL A 141 12.76 -16.49 -4.77
CA VAL A 141 13.86 -17.35 -5.24
C VAL A 141 14.53 -16.74 -6.46
N ALA A 142 13.76 -16.27 -7.45
CA ALA A 142 14.30 -15.61 -8.63
C ALA A 142 15.12 -14.36 -8.27
N ALA A 143 14.60 -13.50 -7.37
CA ALA A 143 15.33 -12.33 -6.90
C ALA A 143 16.66 -12.70 -6.22
N LEU A 144 16.68 -13.78 -5.42
CA LEU A 144 17.91 -14.27 -4.80
C LEU A 144 18.91 -14.79 -5.83
N LEU A 145 18.44 -15.56 -6.83
CA LEU A 145 19.28 -16.11 -7.90
C LEU A 145 19.88 -15.01 -8.80
N LEU A 146 19.17 -13.90 -8.97
CA LEU A 146 19.64 -12.72 -9.70
C LEU A 146 20.49 -11.78 -8.82
N GLY A 147 20.83 -12.18 -7.59
CA GLY A 147 21.75 -11.42 -6.74
C GLY A 147 21.10 -10.26 -5.96
N SER A 148 19.77 -10.26 -5.78
CA SER A 148 19.04 -9.27 -4.99
C SER A 148 18.59 -9.82 -3.63
N PRO A 149 19.49 -9.91 -2.63
CA PRO A 149 19.15 -10.43 -1.30
C PRO A 149 18.12 -9.53 -0.59
N VAL A 150 18.19 -8.22 -0.80
CA VAL A 150 17.21 -7.26 -0.25
C VAL A 150 15.83 -7.52 -0.85
N GLY A 151 15.75 -7.71 -2.19
CA GLY A 151 14.51 -8.07 -2.88
C GLY A 151 13.89 -9.37 -2.35
N CYS A 152 14.70 -10.41 -2.15
CA CYS A 152 14.25 -11.65 -1.53
C CYS A 152 13.72 -11.44 -0.10
N ALA A 153 14.48 -10.73 0.75
CA ALA A 153 14.12 -10.48 2.14
C ALA A 153 12.78 -9.73 2.25
N VAL A 154 12.54 -8.69 1.44
CA VAL A 154 11.28 -7.93 1.49
C VAL A 154 10.08 -8.76 1.02
N ILE A 155 10.25 -9.63 0.02
CA ILE A 155 9.18 -10.56 -0.39
C ILE A 155 8.86 -11.53 0.75
N VAL A 156 9.88 -12.11 1.39
CA VAL A 156 9.69 -13.01 2.54
C VAL A 156 8.96 -12.31 3.68
N VAL A 157 9.35 -11.07 4.02
CA VAL A 157 8.66 -10.26 5.02
C VAL A 157 7.18 -10.07 4.66
N VAL A 158 6.87 -9.70 3.41
CA VAL A 158 5.48 -9.53 2.97
C VAL A 158 4.68 -10.84 3.05
N LEU A 159 5.28 -11.98 2.66
CA LEU A 159 4.66 -13.31 2.76
C LEU A 159 4.38 -13.70 4.21
N LEU A 160 5.34 -13.49 5.11
CA LEU A 160 5.20 -13.77 6.54
C LEU A 160 4.13 -12.87 7.18
N CYS A 161 4.15 -11.57 6.90
CA CYS A 161 3.09 -10.66 7.33
C CYS A 161 1.71 -11.10 6.81
N SER A 162 1.62 -11.48 5.53
CA SER A 162 0.39 -11.98 4.90
C SER A 162 -0.14 -13.27 5.54
N ALA A 163 0.75 -14.19 5.95
CA ALA A 163 0.37 -15.40 6.66
C ALA A 163 -0.07 -15.09 8.11
N ALA A 164 0.66 -14.22 8.80
CA ALA A 164 0.41 -13.84 10.19
C ALA A 164 -0.91 -13.05 10.39
N VAL A 165 -1.44 -12.41 9.34
CA VAL A 165 -2.72 -11.68 9.42
C VAL A 165 -3.95 -12.56 9.20
N ALA A 166 -3.78 -13.84 8.84
CA ALA A 166 -4.88 -14.80 8.70
C ALA A 166 -5.78 -14.92 9.96
N PRO A 167 -5.23 -15.00 11.19
CA PRO A 167 -6.03 -15.04 12.42
C PRO A 167 -6.50 -13.66 12.93
N ALA A 168 -6.05 -12.55 12.34
CA ALA A 168 -6.27 -11.22 12.90
C ALA A 168 -7.76 -10.80 12.82
N ARG A 169 -8.39 -10.61 13.98
CA ARG A 169 -9.79 -10.15 14.09
C ARG A 169 -9.93 -8.62 14.08
N ARG A 170 -8.88 -7.88 14.47
CA ARG A 170 -8.89 -6.42 14.58
C ARG A 170 -7.83 -5.80 13.66
N ARG A 171 -8.26 -5.02 12.67
CA ARG A 171 -7.35 -4.37 11.70
C ARG A 171 -6.68 -3.10 12.23
N ALA A 172 -7.35 -2.35 13.09
CA ALA A 172 -6.85 -1.07 13.62
C ALA A 172 -5.47 -1.14 14.31
N PRO A 173 -5.20 -2.07 15.26
CA PRO A 173 -3.90 -2.11 15.92
C PRO A 173 -2.75 -2.47 14.96
N VAL A 174 -3.01 -3.35 13.98
CA VAL A 174 -2.00 -3.72 12.98
C VAL A 174 -1.66 -2.54 12.08
N LEU A 175 -2.66 -1.77 11.65
CA LEU A 175 -2.44 -0.55 10.86
C LEU A 175 -1.76 0.56 11.68
N ALA A 176 -2.05 0.66 12.98
CA ALA A 176 -1.33 1.56 13.88
C ALA A 176 0.14 1.13 14.03
N GLY A 177 0.41 -0.17 14.14
CA GLY A 177 1.77 -0.71 14.11
C GLY A 177 2.50 -0.43 12.80
N CYS A 178 1.80 -0.46 11.67
CA CYS A 178 2.33 -0.05 10.36
C CYS A 178 2.75 1.42 10.35
N ALA A 179 1.88 2.31 10.87
CA ALA A 179 2.19 3.74 11.01
C ALA A 179 3.42 3.96 11.91
N LEU A 180 3.47 3.29 13.05
CA LEU A 180 4.59 3.36 13.99
C LEU A 180 5.88 2.86 13.34
N ALA A 181 5.86 1.73 12.62
CA ALA A 181 7.04 1.20 11.95
C ALA A 181 7.60 2.17 10.90
N ALA A 182 6.73 2.78 10.09
CA ALA A 182 7.15 3.80 9.13
C ALA A 182 7.74 5.04 9.82
N ALA A 183 7.12 5.50 10.91
CA ALA A 183 7.62 6.63 11.71
C ALA A 183 8.96 6.32 12.37
N LEU A 184 9.17 5.10 12.87
CA LEU A 184 10.45 4.66 13.44
C LEU A 184 11.56 4.62 12.39
N VAL A 185 11.28 4.18 11.17
CA VAL A 185 12.29 4.20 10.09
C VAL A 185 12.64 5.63 9.70
N ALA A 186 11.64 6.50 9.50
CA ALA A 186 11.88 7.91 9.18
C ALA A 186 12.63 8.64 10.31
N GLY A 187 12.22 8.42 11.56
CA GLY A 187 12.88 8.97 12.74
C GLY A 187 14.29 8.42 12.95
N GLY A 188 14.51 7.14 12.68
CA GLY A 188 15.84 6.52 12.68
C GLY A 188 16.76 7.14 11.64
N THR A 189 16.29 7.32 10.40
CA THR A 189 17.04 8.04 9.35
C THR A 189 17.40 9.46 9.78
N LEU A 190 16.45 10.19 10.39
CA LEU A 190 16.69 11.54 10.91
C LEU A 190 17.71 11.55 12.06
N ALA A 191 17.62 10.59 12.99
CA ALA A 191 18.54 10.45 14.10
C ALA A 191 19.97 10.11 13.63
N THR A 192 20.11 9.25 12.62
CA THR A 192 21.41 8.96 11.97
C THR A 192 21.97 10.22 11.31
N ALA A 193 21.13 10.95 10.56
CA ALA A 193 21.54 12.19 9.90
C ALA A 193 22.01 13.24 10.92
N GLY A 194 21.32 13.38 12.05
CA GLY A 194 21.66 14.32 13.12
C GLY A 194 22.77 13.85 14.07
N GLY A 195 23.33 12.64 13.90
CA GLY A 195 24.30 12.09 14.84
C GLY A 195 23.75 11.86 16.25
N ALA A 196 22.43 11.68 16.38
CA ALA A 196 21.73 11.55 17.67
C ALA A 196 21.61 10.09 18.15
N LEU A 197 22.15 9.12 17.41
CA LEU A 197 22.16 7.72 17.80
C LEU A 197 23.26 7.44 18.84
N PRO A 198 23.00 6.56 19.83
CA PRO A 198 24.03 6.06 20.73
C PRO A 198 25.19 5.42 19.95
N GLU A 199 26.44 5.59 20.42
CA GLU A 199 27.66 5.17 19.70
C GLU A 199 27.61 3.72 19.17
N GLY A 200 27.09 2.77 19.98
CA GLY A 200 26.96 1.36 19.56
C GLY A 200 25.97 1.13 18.41
N LEU A 201 24.88 1.91 18.36
CA LEU A 201 23.92 1.86 17.25
C LEU A 201 24.45 2.60 16.03
N SER A 202 25.12 3.74 16.22
CA SER A 202 25.79 4.49 15.16
C SER A 202 26.79 3.62 14.42
N ALA A 203 27.70 2.94 15.13
CA ALA A 203 28.69 2.05 14.53
C ALA A 203 28.05 0.89 13.75
N THR A 204 26.92 0.35 14.24
CA THR A 204 26.20 -0.75 13.56
C THR A 204 25.50 -0.26 12.29
N VAL A 205 24.92 0.94 12.32
CA VAL A 205 24.20 1.55 11.20
C VAL A 205 25.18 2.06 10.15
N GLU A 206 26.26 2.74 10.54
CA GLU A 206 27.34 3.19 9.66
C GLU A 206 28.13 2.02 9.06
N GLY A 207 28.23 0.88 9.76
CA GLY A 207 28.78 -0.35 9.17
C GLY A 207 27.90 -0.97 8.07
N ARG A 208 26.63 -0.56 7.96
CA ARG A 208 25.64 -1.06 6.98
C ARG A 208 25.26 -0.02 5.92
N LEU A 209 25.37 1.26 6.24
CA LEU A 209 25.20 2.39 5.32
C LEU A 209 26.58 2.82 4.80
N THR A 210 26.69 3.25 3.55
CA THR A 210 27.95 3.85 3.10
C THR A 210 28.16 5.20 3.77
N GLU A 211 29.40 5.55 4.09
CA GLU A 211 29.76 6.88 4.64
C GLU A 211 29.19 8.01 3.77
N HIS A 212 29.31 7.87 2.44
CA HIS A 212 28.72 8.78 1.47
C HIS A 212 27.21 9.00 1.67
N ARG A 213 26.44 7.96 2.01
CA ARG A 213 24.99 8.09 2.26
C ARG A 213 24.70 8.89 3.52
N VAL A 214 25.48 8.71 4.58
CA VAL A 214 25.34 9.47 5.83
C VAL A 214 25.66 10.94 5.59
N LEU A 215 26.68 11.25 4.78
CA LEU A 215 27.01 12.62 4.39
C LEU A 215 25.88 13.28 3.59
N LEU A 216 25.29 12.59 2.60
CA LEU A 216 24.11 13.09 1.88
C LEU A 216 22.93 13.39 2.82
N TRP A 217 22.73 12.55 3.83
CA TRP A 217 21.66 12.76 4.82
C TRP A 217 21.95 13.97 5.73
N ARG A 218 23.20 14.18 6.12
CA ARG A 218 23.64 15.36 6.88
C ARG A 218 23.43 16.64 6.08
N ASP A 219 23.82 16.65 4.81
CA ASP A 219 23.58 17.79 3.91
C ASP A 219 22.08 18.12 3.82
N ALA A 220 21.23 17.10 3.66
CA ALA A 220 19.79 17.30 3.57
C ALA A 220 19.21 17.87 4.86
N LEU A 221 19.67 17.37 6.02
CA LEU A 221 19.26 17.89 7.32
C LEU A 221 19.74 19.33 7.54
N GLY A 222 20.96 19.67 7.11
CA GLY A 222 21.48 21.03 7.14
C GLY A 222 20.62 22.00 6.33
N LEU A 223 20.33 21.66 5.07
CA LEU A 223 19.47 22.46 4.21
C LEU A 223 18.04 22.61 4.77
N ALA A 224 17.50 21.53 5.37
CA ALA A 224 16.21 21.57 6.05
C ALA A 224 16.22 22.50 7.27
N ALA A 225 17.31 22.54 8.04
CA ALA A 225 17.46 23.41 9.19
C ALA A 225 17.59 24.89 8.80
N GLU A 226 18.25 25.19 7.69
CA GLU A 226 18.38 26.55 7.16
C GLU A 226 17.06 27.11 6.60
N ARG A 227 16.22 26.23 6.02
CA ARG A 227 14.96 26.62 5.35
C ARG A 227 13.80 25.72 5.79
N PRO A 228 13.40 25.72 7.07
CA PRO A 228 12.50 24.71 7.64
C PRO A 228 11.08 24.76 7.08
N VAL A 229 10.65 25.90 6.54
CA VAL A 229 9.29 26.04 5.99
C VAL A 229 9.28 25.74 4.50
N LEU A 230 10.04 26.48 3.69
CA LEU A 230 9.94 26.41 2.22
C LEU A 230 10.94 25.47 1.56
N GLY A 231 11.94 25.00 2.31
CA GLY A 231 13.06 24.26 1.75
C GLY A 231 13.84 25.05 0.69
N VAL A 232 14.64 24.34 -0.09
CA VAL A 232 15.39 24.89 -1.23
C VAL A 232 14.60 24.88 -2.54
N GLY A 233 13.43 24.26 -2.56
CA GLY A 233 12.59 24.01 -3.74
C GLY A 233 12.77 22.59 -4.29
N PRO A 234 11.73 22.02 -4.94
CA PRO A 234 11.81 20.70 -5.60
C PRO A 234 13.00 20.58 -6.55
N ASP A 235 13.69 19.44 -6.48
CA ASP A 235 14.90 19.12 -7.27
C ASP A 235 16.11 20.04 -6.97
N GLY A 236 16.06 20.83 -5.89
CA GLY A 236 17.12 21.77 -5.52
C GLY A 236 18.27 21.16 -4.70
N PHE A 237 18.09 19.96 -4.12
CA PHE A 237 19.07 19.36 -3.22
C PHE A 237 20.43 19.15 -3.91
N GLY A 238 20.44 18.56 -5.11
CA GLY A 238 21.67 18.24 -5.83
C GLY A 238 22.52 19.46 -6.21
N ALA A 239 21.89 20.63 -6.37
CA ALA A 239 22.59 21.88 -6.69
C ALA A 239 23.32 22.47 -5.47
N LEU A 240 22.84 22.20 -4.25
CA LEU A 240 23.31 22.84 -3.02
C LEU A 240 24.12 21.91 -2.11
N SER A 241 23.92 20.59 -2.20
CA SER A 241 24.69 19.61 -1.43
C SER A 241 26.17 19.64 -1.80
N GLU A 242 27.02 19.82 -0.79
CA GLU A 242 28.48 19.74 -0.95
C GLU A 242 28.91 18.32 -1.30
N THR A 243 28.31 17.31 -0.67
CA THR A 243 28.58 15.89 -0.94
C THR A 243 28.29 15.52 -2.39
N VAL A 244 27.18 16.00 -2.96
CA VAL A 244 26.84 15.81 -4.38
C VAL A 244 27.86 16.51 -5.29
N ARG A 245 28.18 17.78 -5.03
CA ARG A 245 29.14 18.56 -5.85
C ARG A 245 30.53 17.94 -5.87
N ASN A 246 30.94 17.31 -4.78
CA ASN A 246 32.25 16.67 -4.64
C ASN A 246 32.28 15.22 -5.16
N THR A 247 31.15 14.67 -5.63
CA THR A 247 31.05 13.29 -6.11
C THR A 247 30.59 13.23 -7.57
N PRO A 248 31.53 13.14 -8.53
CA PRO A 248 31.19 13.01 -9.94
C PRO A 248 30.27 11.81 -10.20
N GLY A 249 29.19 12.03 -10.96
CA GLY A 249 28.22 10.98 -11.30
C GLY A 249 27.16 10.68 -10.23
N SER A 250 27.06 11.50 -9.18
CA SER A 250 25.93 11.45 -8.24
C SER A 250 24.58 11.69 -8.95
N ASP A 251 23.52 11.02 -8.48
CA ASP A 251 22.14 11.21 -8.99
C ASP A 251 21.46 12.46 -8.42
N GLY A 252 22.17 13.23 -7.58
CA GLY A 252 21.69 14.47 -6.99
C GLY A 252 20.62 14.29 -5.93
N LYS A 253 20.50 13.10 -5.31
CA LYS A 253 19.46 12.82 -4.32
C LYS A 253 20.03 12.42 -2.95
N PRO A 254 19.32 12.73 -1.86
CA PRO A 254 19.75 12.30 -0.54
C PRO A 254 19.46 10.82 -0.27
N HIS A 255 18.79 10.10 -1.19
CA HIS A 255 18.35 8.72 -0.99
C HIS A 255 17.57 8.51 0.31
N SER A 256 16.65 9.41 0.61
CA SER A 256 15.67 9.29 1.68
C SER A 256 14.52 10.25 1.38
N ALA A 257 13.32 9.72 1.12
CA ALA A 257 12.14 10.53 0.85
C ALA A 257 11.82 11.57 1.95
N PRO A 258 11.84 11.26 3.27
CA PRO A 258 11.58 12.26 4.29
C PRO A 258 12.66 13.34 4.34
N LEU A 259 13.95 13.00 4.19
CA LEU A 259 15.01 14.01 4.17
C LEU A 259 14.99 14.85 2.89
N GLN A 260 14.65 14.25 1.75
CA GLN A 260 14.47 14.98 0.49
C GLN A 260 13.34 16.00 0.61
N LEU A 261 12.18 15.60 1.15
CA LEU A 261 11.09 16.56 1.36
C LEU A 261 11.43 17.60 2.41
N ALA A 262 12.18 17.25 3.46
CA ALA A 262 12.62 18.20 4.46
C ALA A 262 13.54 19.28 3.85
N SER A 263 14.51 18.89 3.02
CA SER A 263 15.43 19.83 2.39
C SER A 263 14.77 20.63 1.25
N GLU A 264 13.96 20.00 0.41
CA GLU A 264 13.38 20.64 -0.78
C GLU A 264 12.05 21.34 -0.53
N GLN A 265 11.22 20.86 0.40
CA GLN A 265 9.86 21.37 0.65
C GLN A 265 9.60 21.73 2.12
N GLY A 266 10.61 21.65 2.98
CA GLY A 266 10.51 21.92 4.41
C GLY A 266 9.66 20.90 5.17
N LEU A 267 9.43 21.20 6.45
CA LEU A 267 8.57 20.43 7.35
C LEU A 267 7.15 20.22 6.80
N PRO A 268 6.50 21.19 6.11
CA PRO A 268 5.19 20.95 5.54
C PRO A 268 5.19 19.86 4.46
N GLY A 269 6.25 19.73 3.65
CA GLY A 269 6.40 18.64 2.69
C GLY A 269 6.45 17.27 3.38
N VAL A 270 7.23 17.15 4.46
CA VAL A 270 7.29 15.92 5.28
C VAL A 270 5.95 15.61 5.92
N ALA A 271 5.26 16.62 6.46
CA ALA A 271 3.94 16.47 7.05
C ALA A 271 2.90 15.99 6.03
N LEU A 272 2.95 16.51 4.80
CA LEU A 272 2.05 16.10 3.72
C LEU A 272 2.30 14.65 3.25
N LEU A 273 3.57 14.21 3.19
CA LEU A 273 3.90 12.80 2.95
C LEU A 273 3.36 11.90 4.07
N GLY A 274 3.56 12.31 5.33
CA GLY A 274 2.99 11.63 6.49
C GLY A 274 1.47 11.57 6.43
N ALA A 275 0.82 12.67 6.06
CA ALA A 275 -0.63 12.74 5.89
C ALA A 275 -1.14 11.83 4.78
N ALA A 276 -0.45 11.75 3.63
CA ALA A 276 -0.79 10.83 2.54
C ALA A 276 -0.68 9.36 2.95
N PHE A 277 0.38 9.00 3.69
CA PHE A 277 0.53 7.64 4.21
C PHE A 277 -0.54 7.32 5.26
N CYS A 278 -0.76 8.21 6.23
CA CYS A 278 -1.80 8.06 7.24
C CYS A 278 -3.21 7.97 6.64
N TRP A 279 -3.52 8.81 5.63
CA TRP A 279 -4.77 8.72 4.88
C TRP A 279 -4.92 7.34 4.24
N THR A 280 -3.87 6.82 3.61
CA THR A 280 -3.89 5.49 2.99
C THR A 280 -4.22 4.39 4.01
N LEU A 281 -3.58 4.42 5.20
CA LEU A 281 -3.87 3.47 6.28
C LEU A 281 -5.29 3.62 6.84
N VAL A 282 -5.80 4.85 6.93
CA VAL A 282 -7.18 5.11 7.35
C VAL A 282 -8.18 4.61 6.31
N ALA A 283 -7.92 4.81 5.01
CA ALA A 283 -8.73 4.30 3.91
C ALA A 283 -8.77 2.77 3.91
N LEU A 284 -7.62 2.12 4.12
CA LEU A 284 -7.50 0.68 4.34
C LEU A 284 -8.33 0.23 5.56
N GLY A 285 -8.20 0.94 6.68
CA GLY A 285 -8.96 0.69 7.90
C GLY A 285 -10.47 0.91 7.78
N ARG A 286 -10.94 1.54 6.70
CA ARG A 286 -12.37 1.72 6.36
C ARG A 286 -12.83 0.87 5.17
N SER A 287 -11.92 0.16 4.51
CA SER A 287 -12.23 -0.66 3.34
C SER A 287 -13.26 -1.77 3.64
N PRO A 288 -14.16 -2.08 2.69
CA PRO A 288 -15.04 -3.25 2.80
C PRO A 288 -14.36 -4.56 2.39
N ARG A 289 -13.09 -4.53 1.96
CA ARG A 289 -12.33 -5.75 1.69
C ARG A 289 -12.09 -6.57 2.97
N SER A 290 -11.82 -7.86 2.80
CA SER A 290 -11.51 -8.75 3.91
C SER A 290 -10.25 -8.30 4.67
N THR A 291 -10.23 -8.52 5.99
CA THR A 291 -9.11 -8.13 6.86
C THR A 291 -7.74 -8.58 6.33
N PRO A 292 -7.56 -9.83 5.84
CA PRO A 292 -6.26 -10.25 5.31
C PRO A 292 -5.80 -9.41 4.11
N VAL A 293 -6.69 -9.06 3.17
CA VAL A 293 -6.34 -8.20 2.02
C VAL A 293 -5.88 -6.82 2.49
N VAL A 294 -6.63 -6.23 3.42
CA VAL A 294 -6.34 -4.90 3.98
C VAL A 294 -4.99 -4.89 4.70
N LEU A 295 -4.73 -5.88 5.55
CA LEU A 295 -3.50 -5.93 6.34
C LEU A 295 -2.28 -6.31 5.52
N THR A 296 -2.42 -7.20 4.52
CA THR A 296 -1.36 -7.47 3.54
C THR A 296 -0.99 -6.20 2.77
N ALA A 297 -1.97 -5.46 2.24
CA ALA A 297 -1.71 -4.22 1.52
C ALA A 297 -1.04 -3.17 2.43
N GLY A 298 -1.52 -3.02 3.67
CA GLY A 298 -0.91 -2.15 4.67
C GLY A 298 0.54 -2.51 4.98
N ALA A 299 0.84 -3.81 5.17
CA ALA A 299 2.20 -4.28 5.40
C ALA A 299 3.12 -3.99 4.19
N SER A 300 2.68 -4.29 2.96
CA SER A 300 3.46 -4.02 1.74
C SER A 300 3.72 -2.51 1.53
N LEU A 301 2.72 -1.66 1.78
CA LEU A 301 2.89 -0.20 1.69
C LEU A 301 3.80 0.34 2.80
N THR A 302 3.83 -0.32 3.97
CA THR A 302 4.76 0.02 5.06
C THR A 302 6.19 -0.38 4.72
N VAL A 303 6.39 -1.54 4.09
CA VAL A 303 7.70 -1.94 3.55
C VAL A 303 8.17 -0.93 2.51
N LEU A 304 7.30 -0.49 1.60
CA LEU A 304 7.61 0.58 0.66
C LEU A 304 8.01 1.88 1.40
N ALA A 305 7.23 2.29 2.41
CA ALA A 305 7.53 3.50 3.18
C ALA A 305 8.89 3.39 3.89
N ALA A 306 9.24 2.22 4.43
CA ALA A 306 10.54 1.97 5.03
C ALA A 306 11.67 2.07 4.00
N LEU A 307 11.53 1.43 2.83
CA LEU A 307 12.50 1.50 1.73
C LEU A 307 12.66 2.93 1.19
N ALA A 308 11.57 3.69 1.13
CA ALA A 308 11.60 5.10 0.77
C ALA A 308 12.22 5.97 1.88
N GLY A 309 12.11 5.57 3.14
CA GLY A 309 12.74 6.26 4.27
C GLY A 309 14.28 6.21 4.25
N VAL A 310 14.85 5.17 3.64
CA VAL A 310 16.30 4.94 3.55
C VAL A 310 16.84 4.91 2.11
N GLY A 311 15.98 5.23 1.13
CA GLY A 311 16.27 5.18 -0.29
C GLY A 311 15.45 6.17 -1.11
N ASN A 312 15.57 6.09 -2.44
CA ASN A 312 14.85 6.95 -3.39
C ASN A 312 13.71 6.22 -4.13
N ALA A 313 13.13 5.16 -3.53
CA ALA A 313 12.13 4.31 -4.20
C ALA A 313 10.92 5.10 -4.76
N LEU A 314 10.48 6.16 -4.09
CA LEU A 314 9.37 7.01 -4.55
C LEU A 314 9.72 7.93 -5.73
N SER A 315 11.00 8.05 -6.10
CA SER A 315 11.42 8.76 -7.32
C SER A 315 11.10 7.99 -8.59
N PHE A 316 10.70 6.73 -8.49
CA PHE A 316 10.48 5.86 -9.63
C PHE A 316 8.97 5.76 -9.93
N PRO A 317 8.50 6.27 -11.09
CA PRO A 317 7.07 6.31 -11.40
C PRO A 317 6.40 4.94 -11.30
N GLN A 318 7.04 3.88 -11.77
CA GLN A 318 6.49 2.52 -11.70
C GLN A 318 6.19 2.06 -10.27
N VAL A 319 7.01 2.47 -9.29
CA VAL A 319 6.81 2.15 -7.87
C VAL A 319 5.61 2.93 -7.33
N THR A 320 5.51 4.22 -7.66
CA THR A 320 4.38 5.06 -7.23
C THR A 320 3.04 4.63 -7.84
N VAL A 321 3.02 4.21 -9.12
CA VAL A 321 1.85 3.60 -9.77
C VAL A 321 1.46 2.31 -9.06
N ALA A 322 2.41 1.41 -8.81
CA ALA A 322 2.14 0.13 -8.16
C ALA A 322 1.63 0.31 -6.72
N ALA A 323 2.14 1.30 -5.98
CA ALA A 323 1.69 1.65 -4.65
C ALA A 323 0.24 2.15 -4.67
N GLY A 324 -0.07 3.09 -5.57
CA GLY A 324 -1.43 3.57 -5.80
C GLY A 324 -2.38 2.42 -6.16
N LEU A 325 -1.98 1.58 -7.11
CA LEU A 325 -2.77 0.43 -7.58
C LEU A 325 -3.09 -0.52 -6.43
N LEU A 326 -2.10 -0.92 -5.64
CA LEU A 326 -2.32 -1.82 -4.50
C LEU A 326 -3.27 -1.20 -3.47
N ALA A 327 -3.08 0.08 -3.12
CA ALA A 327 -3.97 0.80 -2.22
C ALA A 327 -5.41 0.88 -2.78
N GLY A 328 -5.55 1.12 -4.09
CA GLY A 328 -6.83 1.17 -4.77
C GLY A 328 -7.55 -0.18 -4.77
N VAL A 329 -6.84 -1.26 -5.13
CA VAL A 329 -7.40 -2.62 -5.08
C VAL A 329 -7.87 -2.96 -3.67
N ALA A 330 -7.05 -2.67 -2.65
CA ALA A 330 -7.34 -2.99 -1.26
C ALA A 330 -8.45 -2.11 -0.65
N THR A 331 -8.79 -0.97 -1.25
CA THR A 331 -9.88 -0.08 -0.82
C THR A 331 -11.15 -0.17 -1.69
N SER A 332 -11.08 -0.89 -2.82
CA SER A 332 -12.22 -1.06 -3.73
C SER A 332 -13.39 -1.82 -3.11
N ARG A 333 -14.60 -1.53 -3.61
CA ARG A 333 -15.83 -2.23 -3.26
C ARG A 333 -16.14 -3.25 -4.37
N PRO A 334 -16.02 -4.57 -4.13
CA PRO A 334 -16.34 -5.56 -5.15
C PRO A 334 -17.79 -5.43 -5.59
N LEU A 335 -18.04 -5.33 -6.91
CA LEU A 335 -19.39 -5.41 -7.43
C LEU A 335 -19.86 -6.85 -7.28
N THR A 336 -20.75 -7.09 -6.32
CA THR A 336 -21.49 -8.33 -6.27
C THR A 336 -22.50 -8.25 -7.41
N TYR A 337 -22.16 -8.80 -8.58
CA TYR A 337 -23.18 -9.07 -9.58
C TYR A 337 -24.20 -9.97 -8.90
N GLY A 338 -25.39 -9.41 -8.70
CA GLY A 338 -26.42 -10.04 -7.90
C GLY A 338 -26.64 -11.47 -8.36
N THR A 339 -26.56 -12.40 -7.42
CA THR A 339 -27.63 -13.38 -7.31
C THR A 339 -28.92 -12.56 -7.39
N ALA A 340 -29.63 -12.67 -8.52
CA ALA A 340 -31.02 -12.26 -8.59
C ALA A 340 -31.71 -12.76 -7.30
N PRO A 341 -32.63 -11.98 -6.70
CA PRO A 341 -33.51 -12.52 -5.67
C PRO A 341 -34.04 -13.84 -6.22
N GLY A 342 -33.75 -14.96 -5.53
CA GLY A 342 -34.24 -16.25 -5.97
C GLY A 342 -35.75 -16.14 -6.20
N PRO A 343 -36.33 -16.82 -7.20
CA PRO A 343 -37.76 -16.71 -7.54
C PRO A 343 -38.73 -17.21 -6.44
N ALA A 344 -38.30 -17.29 -5.19
CA ALA A 344 -39.07 -17.79 -4.04
C ALA A 344 -39.90 -16.72 -3.31
N ALA A 345 -39.91 -15.45 -3.76
CA ALA A 345 -40.70 -14.39 -3.12
C ALA A 345 -41.65 -13.65 -4.09
N ALA A 346 -41.79 -14.12 -5.33
CA ALA A 346 -42.83 -13.65 -6.23
C ALA A 346 -44.02 -14.61 -6.17
N ALA A 347 -44.99 -14.26 -5.32
CA ALA A 347 -46.39 -14.67 -5.39
C ALA A 347 -46.67 -16.18 -5.39
N ALA A 348 -46.79 -16.77 -4.20
CA ALA A 348 -47.86 -17.75 -4.00
C ALA A 348 -49.18 -16.96 -3.97
N PRO A 349 -50.11 -17.16 -4.92
CA PRO A 349 -51.45 -16.60 -4.77
C PRO A 349 -52.13 -17.30 -3.59
N ASP A 350 -52.55 -16.53 -2.59
CA ASP A 350 -53.48 -16.95 -1.55
C ASP A 350 -54.72 -17.55 -2.21
N GLY A 351 -54.87 -18.88 -2.10
CA GLY A 351 -56.01 -19.58 -2.70
C GLY A 351 -56.10 -21.08 -2.45
N ALA A 352 -55.32 -21.65 -1.51
CA ALA A 352 -55.45 -23.05 -1.14
C ALA A 352 -56.38 -23.21 0.06
N LEU A 353 -57.62 -23.64 -0.20
CA LEU A 353 -58.60 -24.10 0.79
C LEU A 353 -58.00 -25.21 1.67
N PRO A 354 -58.23 -25.20 3.00
CA PRO A 354 -57.78 -26.28 3.86
C PRO A 354 -58.57 -27.57 3.58
N ALA A 355 -57.85 -28.66 3.36
CA ALA A 355 -58.39 -30.01 3.26
C ALA A 355 -59.04 -30.42 4.59
N VAL A 356 -60.31 -30.81 4.51
CA VAL A 356 -61.05 -31.46 5.59
C VAL A 356 -60.51 -32.89 5.74
N HIS A 357 -59.70 -33.14 6.75
CA HIS A 357 -59.39 -34.50 7.21
C HIS A 357 -60.43 -34.89 8.27
N ARG A 358 -61.27 -35.87 7.92
CA ARG A 358 -62.25 -36.49 8.81
C ARG A 358 -61.83 -37.95 9.00
N GLU A 359 -61.22 -38.23 10.13
CA GLU A 359 -60.85 -39.55 10.63
C GLU A 359 -60.57 -39.32 12.12
N GLY A 360 -61.13 -40.02 13.09
CA GLY A 360 -62.04 -41.14 13.16
C GLY A 360 -62.08 -41.45 14.65
N ASP A 361 -63.23 -41.23 15.30
CA ASP A 361 -63.36 -41.33 16.74
C ASP A 361 -64.58 -42.18 17.06
N GLY A 362 -64.39 -43.26 17.81
CA GLY A 362 -65.47 -44.06 18.39
C GLY A 362 -65.37 -45.57 18.15
N MET A 363 -64.77 -46.29 19.10
CA MET A 363 -65.46 -47.31 19.93
C MET A 363 -64.43 -48.19 20.68
N PRO A 364 -64.37 -48.12 22.03
CA PRO A 364 -63.72 -49.15 22.85
C PRO A 364 -64.72 -50.26 23.23
N ALA A 365 -64.14 -51.44 23.46
CA ALA A 365 -64.79 -52.72 23.61
C ALA A 365 -65.52 -52.92 24.95
N GLU A 366 -66.72 -53.50 24.84
CA GLU A 366 -67.46 -54.27 25.85
C GLU A 366 -67.14 -55.74 25.49
N GLY A 367 -66.51 -56.59 26.31
CA GLY A 367 -66.92 -57.07 27.62
C GLY A 367 -67.22 -58.57 27.52
N ALA A 368 -66.45 -59.42 28.21
CA ALA A 368 -66.92 -60.56 29.01
C ALA A 368 -65.88 -61.71 29.15
N PRO A 369 -65.79 -62.34 30.33
CA PRO A 369 -64.94 -63.50 30.62
C PRO A 369 -65.73 -64.82 30.60
N GLY A 370 -65.01 -65.96 30.52
CA GLY A 370 -65.50 -67.22 31.08
C GLY A 370 -65.16 -68.50 30.32
N SER A 371 -64.73 -69.48 31.12
CA SER A 371 -64.50 -70.93 30.93
C SER A 371 -63.26 -71.38 30.15
#